data_AF-A0AAW2U6Z7-F1
#
_entry.id   AF-A0AAW2U6Z7-F1
#
_cell.length_a   1.000
_cell.length_b   1.000
_cell.length_c   1.000
_cell.angle_alpha   90.00
_cell.angle_beta   90.00
_cell.angle_gamma   90.00
#
_symmetry.space_group_name_H-M   'P 1'
#
loop_
_entity.id
_entity.type
_entity.pdbx_description
1 polymer ?
#
loop_
_entity_poly.entity_id
_entity_poly.type
_entity_poly.pdbx_seq_one_letter_code
_entity_poly.pdbx_strand_id
1 'polypeptide(L)'
;MTSFTRKSHSTDGDGEISDTASSFSVGTISETVASSLYMPDTTDTSCWELQYIEHILCNAELMLEEFALGRVHTVISPDFFHQLENQKLGPKKSTDEHFKIPLKLLYDCVGECIEVRCECLLTGSQKVWAKQMTLFHKKQRLANELYREISSWENIEELMADELVDKDMSCRNGRWTDFEIEAFEEGVEIQKSMLTSLIDELIQDFLF
;
A
#
# COMPACT_ATOMS: atom_id res chain seq x y z
N MET A 1 -16.59 -66.06 -9.96
CA MET A 1 -16.65 -66.39 -11.41
C MET A 1 -17.68 -65.47 -12.02
N THR A 2 -17.20 -64.38 -12.65
CA THR A 2 -17.27 -64.14 -14.11
C THR A 2 -18.71 -63.84 -14.54
N SER A 3 -19.07 -62.74 -15.18
CA SER A 3 -18.38 -61.58 -15.76
C SER A 3 -19.44 -61.00 -16.69
N PHE A 4 -19.72 -59.70 -16.70
CA PHE A 4 -20.26 -59.02 -17.89
C PHE A 4 -20.26 -57.52 -17.62
N THR A 5 -19.27 -56.81 -18.13
CA THR A 5 -19.49 -55.44 -18.60
C THR A 5 -18.64 -55.20 -19.83
N ARG A 6 -19.36 -54.86 -20.89
CA ARG A 6 -18.92 -54.65 -22.25
C ARG A 6 -18.11 -53.34 -22.31
N LYS A 7 -16.90 -53.46 -22.85
CA LYS A 7 -16.05 -52.34 -23.27
C LYS A 7 -16.73 -51.63 -24.44
N SER A 8 -16.97 -50.33 -24.35
CA SER A 8 -17.20 -49.46 -25.49
C SER A 8 -16.15 -48.37 -25.49
N HIS A 9 -15.26 -48.49 -26.46
CA HIS A 9 -14.25 -47.53 -26.86
C HIS A 9 -14.95 -46.40 -27.61
N SER A 10 -14.83 -45.17 -27.14
CA SER A 10 -15.04 -43.99 -27.98
C SER A 10 -13.68 -43.33 -28.17
N THR A 11 -13.31 -43.27 -29.43
CA THR A 11 -12.09 -42.72 -30.02
C THR A 11 -11.93 -41.23 -29.76
N ASP A 12 -10.66 -40.86 -29.67
CA ASP A 12 -10.08 -39.54 -29.59
C ASP A 12 -10.73 -38.52 -30.53
N GLY A 13 -10.99 -37.36 -29.96
CA GLY A 13 -11.21 -36.11 -30.69
C GLY A 13 -10.29 -35.08 -30.06
N ASP A 14 -9.00 -35.16 -30.40
CA ASP A 14 -8.01 -34.12 -30.12
C ASP A 14 -8.42 -32.85 -30.87
N GLY A 15 -9.18 -32.00 -30.19
CA GLY A 15 -9.39 -30.62 -30.59
C GLY A 15 -8.21 -29.80 -30.09
N GLU A 16 -7.13 -29.78 -30.87
CA GLU A 16 -6.01 -28.86 -30.73
C GLU A 16 -6.54 -27.42 -30.67
N ILE A 17 -6.71 -26.88 -29.47
CA ILE A 17 -6.95 -25.45 -29.29
C ILE A 17 -5.63 -24.73 -29.61
N SER A 18 -5.61 -24.11 -30.78
CA SER A 18 -4.46 -23.37 -31.29
C SER A 18 -4.21 -22.13 -30.44
N ASP A 19 -3.05 -22.10 -29.79
CA ASP A 19 -2.47 -20.92 -29.15
C ASP A 19 -2.16 -19.86 -30.21
N THR A 20 -3.03 -18.85 -30.33
CA THR A 20 -2.71 -17.65 -31.10
C THR A 20 -2.05 -16.64 -30.18
N ALA A 21 -0.73 -16.72 -30.07
CA ALA A 21 0.11 -15.69 -29.47
C ALA A 21 0.13 -14.45 -30.38
N SER A 22 -0.35 -13.32 -29.87
CA SER A 22 -0.34 -12.05 -30.61
C SER A 22 1.09 -11.49 -30.65
N SER A 23 1.56 -11.16 -31.85
CA SER A 23 2.91 -10.67 -32.11
C SER A 23 3.06 -9.18 -31.74
N PHE A 24 4.02 -8.84 -30.87
CA PHE A 24 4.49 -7.47 -30.71
C PHE A 24 5.23 -7.03 -31.98
N SER A 25 4.72 -5.98 -32.63
CA SER A 25 5.37 -5.31 -33.75
C SER A 25 6.54 -4.46 -33.22
N VAL A 26 7.77 -4.85 -33.56
CA VAL A 26 8.97 -4.02 -33.39
C VAL A 26 8.88 -2.81 -34.32
N GLY A 27 8.48 -1.67 -33.75
CA GLY A 27 8.48 -0.37 -34.40
C GLY A 27 9.83 0.32 -34.21
N THR A 28 10.42 0.68 -35.34
CA THR A 28 11.70 1.36 -35.58
C THR A 28 12.06 2.46 -34.56
N ILE A 29 13.30 2.37 -34.05
CA ILE A 29 14.08 3.46 -33.45
C ILE A 29 13.96 4.74 -34.28
N SER A 30 13.30 5.77 -33.72
CA SER A 30 13.47 7.15 -34.16
C SER A 30 14.16 7.92 -33.05
N GLU A 31 15.43 8.19 -33.30
CA GLU A 31 16.27 9.14 -32.60
C GLU A 31 15.75 10.58 -32.77
N THR A 32 16.14 11.46 -31.85
CA THR A 32 15.93 12.94 -31.78
C THR A 32 14.58 13.39 -31.17
N VAL A 33 14.49 14.26 -30.17
CA VAL A 33 15.44 15.22 -29.55
C VAL A 33 15.03 15.41 -28.08
N ALA A 34 16.02 15.38 -27.19
CA ALA A 34 15.85 15.65 -25.77
C ALA A 34 15.23 17.05 -25.53
N SER A 35 14.01 17.08 -24.97
CA SER A 35 13.37 18.31 -24.51
C SER A 35 13.57 18.46 -23.01
N SER A 36 14.52 19.33 -22.69
CA SER A 36 14.92 19.80 -21.37
C SER A 36 13.75 20.20 -20.47
N LEU A 37 13.59 19.46 -19.36
CA LEU A 37 13.04 19.94 -18.10
C LEU A 37 13.81 19.28 -16.94
N TYR A 38 14.69 20.08 -16.32
CA TYR A 38 15.37 19.88 -15.02
C TYR A 38 15.46 18.44 -14.48
N MET A 39 16.46 17.72 -14.98
CA MET A 39 17.21 16.77 -14.16
C MET A 39 18.47 17.51 -13.67
N PRO A 40 18.88 17.42 -12.39
CA PRO A 40 20.26 17.72 -12.05
C PRO A 40 21.13 16.69 -12.80
N ASP A 41 22.12 17.21 -13.51
CA ASP A 41 23.09 16.48 -14.28
C ASP A 41 23.94 15.60 -13.35
N THR A 42 23.45 14.40 -13.06
CA THR A 42 24.22 13.29 -12.48
C THR A 42 23.75 12.00 -13.13
N THR A 43 24.72 11.19 -13.52
CA THR A 43 24.65 9.98 -14.34
C THR A 43 23.89 8.79 -13.72
N ASP A 44 22.68 8.99 -13.23
CA ASP A 44 21.78 7.91 -12.80
C ASP A 44 20.36 8.22 -13.27
N THR A 45 19.79 7.37 -14.12
CA THR A 45 18.33 7.30 -14.30
C THR A 45 17.71 6.77 -13.01
N SER A 46 17.68 7.62 -11.98
CA SER A 46 17.03 7.35 -10.71
C SER A 46 15.52 7.34 -10.92
N CYS A 47 14.83 6.32 -10.45
CA CYS A 47 13.39 6.14 -10.62
C CYS A 47 12.61 7.41 -10.20
N TRP A 48 12.00 8.09 -11.18
CA TRP A 48 11.24 9.32 -10.97
C TRP A 48 10.09 9.12 -9.97
N GLU A 49 9.60 7.89 -9.84
CA GLU A 49 8.55 7.48 -8.91
C GLU A 49 9.02 7.63 -7.47
N LEU A 50 10.21 7.14 -7.13
CA LEU A 50 10.78 7.28 -5.79
C LEU A 50 10.94 8.75 -5.41
N GLN A 51 11.45 9.57 -6.32
CA GLN A 51 11.57 11.03 -6.11
C GLN A 51 10.20 11.70 -5.92
N TYR A 52 9.19 11.25 -6.68
CA TYR A 52 7.84 11.75 -6.55
C TYR A 52 7.19 11.34 -5.23
N ILE A 53 7.40 10.11 -4.77
CA ILE A 53 6.98 9.63 -3.44
C ILE A 53 7.63 10.48 -2.34
N GLU A 54 8.94 10.74 -2.42
CA GLU A 54 9.63 11.62 -1.48
C GLU A 54 9.03 13.03 -1.46
N HIS A 55 8.69 13.56 -2.64
CA HIS A 55 8.03 14.86 -2.77
C HIS A 55 6.62 14.86 -2.14
N ILE A 56 5.82 13.82 -2.33
CA ILE A 56 4.50 13.68 -1.69
C ILE A 56 4.67 13.70 -0.17
N LEU A 57 5.56 12.87 0.38
CA LEU A 57 5.79 12.77 1.82
C LEU A 57 6.30 14.07 2.44
N CYS A 58 7.16 14.80 1.75
CA CYS A 58 7.66 16.09 2.24
C CYS A 58 6.55 17.15 2.33
N ASN A 59 5.62 17.16 1.36
CA ASN A 59 4.52 18.11 1.35
C ASN A 59 3.34 17.68 2.25
N ALA A 60 3.19 16.38 2.51
CA ALA A 60 2.16 15.83 3.39
C ALA A 60 2.57 15.83 4.88
N GLU A 61 3.80 16.21 5.23
CA GLU A 61 4.37 16.09 6.58
C GLU A 61 3.48 16.67 7.67
N LEU A 62 2.99 17.90 7.49
CA LEU A 62 2.13 18.55 8.47
C LEU A 62 0.79 17.80 8.64
N MET A 63 0.24 17.26 7.56
CA MET A 63 -1.01 16.50 7.60
C MET A 63 -0.84 15.17 8.34
N LEU A 64 0.28 14.49 8.09
CA LEU A 64 0.64 13.25 8.76
C LEU A 64 0.89 13.48 10.26
N GLU A 65 1.53 14.59 10.62
CA GLU A 65 1.76 14.96 12.03
C GLU A 65 0.45 15.30 12.74
N GLU A 66 -0.45 16.08 12.11
CA GLU A 66 -1.75 16.40 12.67
C GLU A 66 -2.65 15.17 12.84
N PHE A 67 -2.61 14.23 11.90
CA PHE A 67 -3.28 12.94 12.01
C PHE A 67 -2.70 12.10 13.15
N ALA A 68 -1.38 11.98 13.25
CA ALA A 68 -0.72 11.23 14.33
C ALA A 68 -1.01 11.82 15.73
N LEU A 69 -1.25 13.13 15.82
CA LEU A 69 -1.68 13.81 17.04
C LEU A 69 -3.19 13.69 17.32
N GLY A 70 -3.95 13.02 16.45
CA GLY A 70 -5.40 12.85 16.57
C GLY A 70 -6.19 14.15 16.36
N ARG A 71 -5.59 15.17 15.73
CA ARG A 71 -6.25 16.47 15.47
C ARG A 71 -7.13 16.45 14.24
N VAL A 72 -6.84 15.54 13.30
CA VAL A 72 -7.54 15.40 12.02
C VAL A 72 -7.88 13.92 11.80
N HIS A 73 -9.07 13.65 11.25
CA HIS A 73 -9.57 12.28 11.02
C HIS A 73 -9.19 11.70 9.65
N THR A 74 -8.59 12.51 8.78
CA THR A 74 -8.19 12.14 7.41
C THR A 74 -6.69 12.29 7.26
N VAL A 75 -6.02 11.28 6.73
CA VAL A 75 -4.55 11.25 6.64
C VAL A 75 -4.02 12.23 5.58
N ILE A 76 -4.68 12.30 4.42
CA ILE A 76 -4.38 13.20 3.32
C ILE A 76 -5.68 13.85 2.85
N SER A 77 -5.69 15.16 2.62
CA SER A 77 -6.88 15.86 2.12
C SER A 77 -7.15 15.49 0.67
N PRO A 78 -8.41 15.31 0.25
CA PRO A 78 -8.78 15.05 -1.15
C PRO A 78 -8.21 16.07 -2.15
N ASP A 79 -8.05 17.33 -1.72
CA ASP A 79 -7.54 18.41 -2.58
C ASP A 79 -6.00 18.45 -2.66
N PHE A 80 -5.30 17.63 -1.87
CA PHE A 80 -3.85 17.68 -1.73
C PHE A 80 -3.13 17.38 -3.05
N PHE A 81 -3.67 16.47 -3.88
CA PHE A 81 -3.12 16.21 -5.22
C PHE A 81 -3.10 17.48 -6.09
N HIS A 82 -4.21 18.22 -6.11
CA HIS A 82 -4.33 19.44 -6.90
C HIS A 82 -3.39 20.53 -6.39
N GLN A 83 -3.23 20.65 -5.07
CA GLN A 83 -2.26 21.57 -4.47
C GLN A 83 -0.83 21.21 -4.88
N LEU A 84 -0.48 19.93 -4.85
CA LEU A 84 0.84 19.41 -5.21
C LEU A 84 1.14 19.60 -6.71
N GLU A 85 0.15 19.42 -7.58
CA GLU A 85 0.26 19.68 -9.02
C GLU A 85 0.48 21.18 -9.30
N ASN A 86 -0.28 22.05 -8.62
CA ASN A 86 -0.21 23.50 -8.79
C ASN A 86 1.10 24.11 -8.25
N GLN A 87 1.65 23.54 -7.18
CA GLN A 87 2.91 24.01 -6.58
C GLN A 87 4.13 23.66 -7.44
N LYS A 88 4.05 22.59 -8.24
CA LYS A 88 5.04 22.21 -9.24
C LYS A 88 5.07 23.16 -10.46
N LEU A 89 4.03 23.98 -10.63
CA LEU A 89 3.80 24.83 -11.80
C LEU A 89 4.26 26.28 -11.54
N GLY A 90 5.56 26.54 -11.70
CA GLY A 90 6.01 27.89 -12.07
C GLY A 90 5.38 28.34 -13.40
N PRO A 91 5.36 29.65 -13.73
CA PRO A 91 4.60 30.20 -14.84
C PRO A 91 5.23 29.87 -16.21
N LYS A 92 5.18 28.60 -16.63
CA LYS A 92 5.28 28.07 -18.01
C LYS A 92 5.67 26.59 -17.98
N LYS A 93 4.71 25.73 -18.31
CA LYS A 93 4.70 24.85 -19.49
C LYS A 93 3.54 23.88 -19.28
N SER A 94 2.73 23.71 -20.32
CA SER A 94 1.74 22.64 -20.40
C SER A 94 2.41 21.33 -20.04
N THR A 95 2.09 20.78 -18.87
CA THR A 95 2.41 19.40 -18.52
C THR A 95 1.99 18.55 -19.71
N ASP A 96 2.93 17.79 -20.28
CA ASP A 96 2.63 16.85 -21.35
C ASP A 96 1.53 15.92 -20.81
N GLU A 97 0.35 15.91 -21.45
CA GLU A 97 -0.85 15.23 -20.95
C GLU A 97 -0.58 13.75 -20.64
N HIS A 98 0.44 13.19 -21.31
CA HIS A 98 0.96 11.84 -21.15
C HIS A 98 1.42 11.48 -19.72
N PHE A 99 1.92 12.42 -18.91
CA PHE A 99 2.40 12.12 -17.55
C PHE A 99 1.36 12.33 -16.45
N LYS A 100 0.20 12.92 -16.77
CA LYS A 100 -0.81 13.24 -15.75
C LYS A 100 -1.44 11.99 -15.15
N ILE A 101 -1.70 10.98 -15.98
CA ILE A 101 -2.33 9.73 -15.55
C ILE A 101 -1.38 8.90 -14.65
N PRO A 102 -0.12 8.60 -15.05
CA PRO A 102 0.81 7.87 -14.18
C PRO A 102 1.10 8.59 -12.87
N LEU A 103 1.17 9.92 -12.90
CA LEU A 103 1.42 10.73 -11.70
C LEU A 103 0.26 10.65 -10.70
N LYS A 104 -0.98 10.71 -11.20
CA LYS A 104 -2.19 10.57 -10.38
C LYS A 104 -2.30 9.16 -9.81
N LEU A 105 -2.07 8.13 -10.65
CA LEU A 105 -2.06 6.74 -10.20
C LEU A 105 -1.06 6.53 -9.06
N LEU A 106 0.18 6.96 -9.24
CA LEU A 106 1.21 6.82 -8.20
C LEU A 106 0.85 7.58 -6.92
N TYR A 107 0.27 8.78 -7.05
CA TYR A 107 -0.23 9.52 -5.89
C TYR A 107 -1.32 8.75 -5.15
N ASP A 108 -2.29 8.18 -5.87
CA ASP A 108 -3.40 7.42 -5.28
C ASP A 108 -2.85 6.17 -4.56
N CYS A 109 -1.94 5.41 -5.19
CA CYS A 109 -1.26 4.28 -4.55
C CYS A 109 -0.51 4.68 -3.27
N VAL A 110 0.20 5.82 -3.28
CA VAL A 110 0.89 6.34 -2.09
C VAL A 110 -0.11 6.71 -0.99
N GLY A 111 -1.22 7.33 -1.36
CA GLY A 111 -2.30 7.67 -0.44
C GLY A 111 -2.86 6.44 0.25
N GLU A 112 -3.23 5.42 -0.51
CA GLU A 112 -3.75 4.15 -0.01
C GLU A 112 -2.75 3.46 0.94
N CYS A 113 -1.47 3.34 0.55
CA CYS A 113 -0.45 2.76 1.41
C CYS A 113 -0.29 3.52 2.74
N ILE A 114 -0.38 4.85 2.69
CA ILE A 114 -0.27 5.70 3.88
C ILE A 114 -1.50 5.53 4.78
N GLU A 115 -2.69 5.47 4.21
CA GLU A 115 -3.96 5.28 4.91
C GLU A 115 -3.97 3.94 5.66
N VAL A 116 -3.66 2.83 4.98
CA VAL A 116 -3.56 1.49 5.60
C VAL A 116 -2.57 1.48 6.77
N ARG A 117 -1.41 2.14 6.61
CA ARG A 117 -0.40 2.20 7.69
C ARG A 117 -0.86 3.05 8.88
N CYS A 118 -1.65 4.09 8.61
CA CYS A 118 -2.24 4.96 9.62
C CYS A 118 -3.38 4.28 10.38
N GLU A 119 -4.22 3.48 9.72
CA GLU A 119 -5.19 2.62 10.40
C GLU A 119 -4.48 1.64 11.35
N CYS A 120 -3.41 1.01 10.88
CA CYS A 120 -2.59 0.13 11.72
C CYS A 120 -1.92 0.85 12.91
N LEU A 121 -1.71 2.17 12.86
CA LEU A 121 -1.23 2.95 14.01
C LEU A 121 -2.31 3.09 15.08
N LEU A 122 -3.58 3.16 14.69
CA LEU A 122 -4.71 3.34 15.60
C LEU A 122 -5.13 2.02 16.27
N THR A 123 -5.02 0.91 15.56
CA THR A 123 -5.46 -0.43 16.02
C THR A 123 -4.32 -1.29 16.59
N GLY A 124 -3.06 -0.91 16.36
CA GLY A 124 -1.90 -1.73 16.73
C GLY A 124 -1.46 -1.64 18.19
N SER A 125 -0.68 -2.62 18.64
CA SER A 125 -0.03 -2.59 19.97
C SER A 125 0.93 -1.40 20.11
N GLN A 126 1.21 -0.96 21.35
CA GLN A 126 2.14 0.16 21.62
C GLN A 126 3.52 -0.01 20.96
N LYS A 127 3.99 -1.26 20.85
CA LYS A 127 5.28 -1.60 20.22
C LYS A 127 5.25 -1.41 18.71
N VAL A 128 4.13 -1.76 18.07
CA VAL A 128 3.89 -1.54 16.63
C VAL A 128 3.77 -0.04 16.35
N TRP A 129 3.04 0.70 17.20
CA TRP A 129 2.92 2.15 17.12
C TRP A 129 4.29 2.85 17.19
N ALA A 130 5.13 2.50 18.18
CA ALA A 130 6.45 3.09 18.33
C ALA A 130 7.36 2.81 17.11
N LYS A 131 7.35 1.56 16.60
CA LYS A 131 8.10 1.21 15.38
C LYS A 131 7.62 2.03 14.18
N GLN A 132 6.31 2.08 13.95
CA GLN A 132 5.73 2.78 12.80
C GLN A 132 5.98 4.28 12.88
N MET A 133 5.84 4.92 14.05
CA MET A 133 6.19 6.35 14.20
C MET A 133 7.66 6.63 13.89
N THR A 134 8.59 5.76 14.29
CA THR A 134 10.01 5.95 13.93
C THR A 134 10.26 5.84 12.42
N LEU A 135 9.42 5.12 11.68
CA LEU A 135 9.49 5.04 10.22
C LEU A 135 8.88 6.28 9.57
N PHE A 136 7.75 6.79 10.09
CA PHE A 136 7.16 8.05 9.64
C PHE A 136 8.12 9.23 9.79
N HIS A 137 8.91 9.28 10.87
CA HIS A 137 9.93 10.31 11.04
C HIS A 137 11.14 10.16 10.10
N LYS A 138 11.32 9.01 9.43
CA LYS A 138 12.42 8.74 8.50
C LYS A 138 11.92 8.74 7.06
N LYS A 139 11.64 9.93 6.52
CA LYS A 139 11.05 10.15 5.18
C LYS A 139 11.68 9.34 4.06
N GLN A 140 12.99 9.37 3.92
CA GLN A 140 13.68 8.64 2.86
C GLN A 140 13.48 7.12 2.98
N ARG A 141 13.49 6.60 4.21
CA ARG A 141 13.20 5.18 4.45
C ARG A 141 11.73 4.85 4.14
N LEU A 142 10.81 5.71 4.56
CA LEU A 142 9.39 5.56 4.27
C LEU A 142 9.13 5.57 2.76
N ALA A 143 9.78 6.47 2.01
CA ALA A 143 9.67 6.55 0.57
C ALA A 143 10.16 5.28 -0.13
N ASN A 144 11.31 4.74 0.28
CA ASN A 144 11.82 3.47 -0.25
C ASN A 144 10.90 2.30 0.07
N GLU A 145 10.30 2.27 1.26
CA GLU A 145 9.34 1.23 1.65
C GLU A 145 8.02 1.34 0.87
N LEU A 146 7.50 2.55 0.65
CA LEU A 146 6.34 2.80 -0.21
C LEU A 146 6.63 2.37 -1.65
N TYR A 147 7.75 2.82 -2.20
CA TYR A 147 8.16 2.47 -3.55
C TYR A 147 8.22 0.95 -3.73
N ARG A 148 8.90 0.24 -2.83
CA ARG A 148 9.00 -1.22 -2.88
C ARG A 148 7.62 -1.90 -2.79
N GLU A 149 6.73 -1.40 -1.96
CA GLU A 149 5.38 -1.95 -1.80
C GLU A 149 4.55 -1.76 -3.07
N ILE A 150 4.52 -0.54 -3.61
CA ILE A 150 3.79 -0.19 -4.83
C ILE A 150 4.35 -0.96 -6.03
N SER A 151 5.68 -1.01 -6.22
CA SER A 151 6.29 -1.80 -7.31
C SER A 151 6.06 -3.30 -7.14
N SER A 152 5.80 -3.80 -5.92
CA SER A 152 5.45 -5.20 -5.73
C SER A 152 4.05 -5.54 -6.25
N TRP A 153 3.22 -4.53 -6.54
CA TRP A 153 1.86 -4.73 -7.04
C TRP A 153 1.82 -5.00 -8.54
N GLU A 154 2.84 -4.58 -9.29
CA GLU A 154 2.92 -4.77 -10.75
C GLU A 154 2.91 -6.24 -11.16
N ASN A 155 3.46 -7.13 -10.31
CA ASN A 155 3.56 -8.56 -10.59
C ASN A 155 2.53 -9.40 -9.81
N ILE A 156 1.45 -8.79 -9.29
CA ILE A 156 0.41 -9.53 -8.54
C ILE A 156 -0.28 -10.57 -9.44
N GLU A 157 -0.44 -10.29 -10.73
CA GLU A 157 -1.10 -11.20 -11.68
C GLU A 157 -0.35 -12.53 -11.87
N GLU A 158 0.95 -12.55 -11.59
CA GLU A 158 1.82 -13.73 -11.75
C GLU A 158 1.87 -14.61 -10.49
N LEU A 159 1.31 -14.14 -9.37
CA LEU A 159 1.34 -14.87 -8.10
C LEU A 159 0.39 -16.07 -8.10
N MET A 160 0.83 -17.15 -7.46
CA MET A 160 -0.05 -18.28 -7.20
C MET A 160 -1.10 -17.93 -6.13
N ALA A 161 -2.19 -18.70 -6.07
CA ALA A 161 -3.30 -18.39 -5.16
C ALA A 161 -2.89 -18.40 -3.68
N ASP A 162 -1.99 -19.29 -3.28
CA ASP A 162 -1.43 -19.36 -1.94
C ASP A 162 -0.52 -18.16 -1.64
N GLU A 163 0.26 -17.68 -2.62
CA GLU A 163 1.07 -16.47 -2.51
C GLU A 163 0.21 -15.21 -2.40
N LEU A 164 -0.91 -15.15 -3.14
CA LEU A 164 -1.88 -14.07 -3.06
C LEU A 164 -2.52 -14.02 -1.67
N VAL A 165 -2.93 -15.18 -1.14
CA VAL A 165 -3.50 -15.30 0.21
C VAL A 165 -2.45 -14.92 1.25
N ASP A 166 -1.20 -15.38 1.14
CA ASP A 166 -0.16 -14.99 2.10
C ASP A 166 0.13 -13.49 2.05
N LYS A 167 0.11 -12.87 0.87
CA LYS A 167 0.33 -11.42 0.70
C LYS A 167 -0.84 -10.56 1.22
N ASP A 168 -2.07 -11.02 1.03
CA ASP A 168 -3.29 -10.37 1.54
C ASP A 168 -3.39 -10.52 3.08
N MET A 169 -3.10 -11.72 3.57
CA MET A 169 -3.24 -12.07 4.99
C MET A 169 -1.99 -11.75 5.81
N SER A 170 -0.84 -11.45 5.19
CA SER A 170 0.35 -11.00 5.90
C SER A 170 0.65 -9.55 5.52
N CYS A 171 0.43 -8.64 6.46
CA CYS A 171 0.76 -7.24 6.29
C CYS A 171 2.12 -6.92 6.93
N ARG A 172 2.59 -5.68 6.75
CA ARG A 172 3.84 -5.21 7.39
C ARG A 172 3.78 -5.26 8.92
N ASN A 173 2.56 -5.25 9.48
CA ASN A 173 2.31 -5.20 10.91
C ASN A 173 2.27 -6.59 11.56
N GLY A 174 2.30 -7.66 10.75
CA GLY A 174 2.28 -9.02 11.23
C GLY A 174 1.68 -9.95 10.18
N ARG A 175 1.85 -11.25 10.42
CA ARG A 175 1.11 -12.28 9.70
C ARG A 175 -0.28 -12.38 10.30
N TRP A 176 -1.26 -12.89 9.55
CA TRP A 176 -2.57 -13.25 10.10
C TRP A 176 -2.50 -14.19 11.32
N THR A 177 -1.37 -14.87 11.50
CA THR A 177 -1.11 -15.72 12.68
C THR A 177 -0.60 -14.97 13.90
N ASP A 178 -0.34 -13.66 13.80
CA ASP A 178 0.23 -12.84 14.86
C ASP A 178 -0.88 -12.18 15.68
N PHE A 179 -1.23 -12.79 16.82
CA PHE A 179 -2.33 -12.34 17.67
C PHE A 179 -2.00 -11.13 18.58
N GLU A 180 -0.97 -10.33 18.25
CA GLU A 180 -0.55 -9.21 19.12
C GLU A 180 -1.62 -8.12 19.22
N ILE A 181 -2.42 -7.92 18.16
CA ILE A 181 -3.49 -6.92 18.10
C ILE A 181 -4.68 -7.41 18.93
N GLU A 182 -5.14 -8.63 18.67
CA GLU A 182 -6.25 -9.27 19.36
C GLU A 182 -5.98 -9.42 20.85
N ALA A 183 -4.75 -9.81 21.21
CA ALA A 183 -4.34 -9.87 22.62
C ALA A 183 -4.34 -8.49 23.29
N PHE A 184 -4.02 -7.42 22.56
CA PHE A 184 -4.09 -6.06 23.07
C PHE A 184 -5.54 -5.60 23.24
N GLU A 185 -6.39 -5.81 22.24
CA GLU A 185 -7.83 -5.49 22.29
C GLU A 185 -8.54 -6.20 23.44
N GLU A 186 -8.33 -7.51 23.58
CA GLU A 186 -8.87 -8.30 24.70
C GLU A 186 -8.30 -7.81 26.03
N GLY A 187 -7.01 -7.44 26.06
CA GLY A 187 -6.38 -6.83 27.23
C GLY A 187 -7.04 -5.53 27.68
N VAL A 188 -7.48 -4.68 26.74
CA VAL A 188 -8.21 -3.43 27.03
C VAL A 188 -9.58 -3.73 27.66
N GLU A 189 -10.32 -4.71 27.14
CA GLU A 189 -11.62 -5.09 27.71
C GLU A 189 -11.47 -5.72 29.11
N ILE A 190 -10.45 -6.56 29.32
CA ILE A 190 -10.12 -7.10 30.65
C ILE A 190 -9.77 -5.96 31.62
N GLN A 191 -8.90 -5.02 31.22
CA GLN A 191 -8.52 -3.87 32.03
C GLN A 191 -9.73 -3.04 32.42
N LYS A 192 -10.64 -2.78 31.47
CA LYS A 192 -11.86 -2.03 31.70
C LYS A 192 -12.78 -2.73 32.69
N SER A 193 -12.98 -4.05 32.54
CA SER A 193 -13.76 -4.85 33.49
C SER A 193 -13.15 -4.83 34.90
N MET A 194 -11.82 -4.95 35.02
CA MET A 194 -11.11 -4.86 36.30
C MET A 194 -11.29 -3.47 36.94
N LEU A 195 -11.09 -2.40 36.17
CA LEU A 195 -11.21 -1.04 36.66
C LEU A 195 -12.63 -0.73 37.12
N THR A 196 -13.65 -1.14 36.36
CA THR A 196 -15.05 -1.00 36.76
C THR A 196 -15.33 -1.73 38.07
N SER A 197 -14.86 -2.97 38.21
CA SER A 197 -15.05 -3.75 39.45
C SER A 197 -14.41 -3.06 40.66
N LEU A 198 -13.17 -2.58 40.52
CA LEU A 198 -12.46 -1.84 41.58
C LEU A 198 -13.17 -0.54 41.97
N ILE A 199 -13.73 0.19 40.99
CA ILE A 199 -14.51 1.40 41.25
C ILE A 199 -15.80 1.05 41.99
N ASP A 200 -16.51 0.00 41.57
CA ASP A 200 -17.76 -0.43 42.20
C ASP A 200 -17.54 -0.89 43.65
N GLU A 201 -16.45 -1.62 43.92
CA GLU A 201 -16.04 -2.00 45.28
C GLU A 201 -15.71 -0.77 46.13
N LEU A 202 -14.93 0.18 45.60
CA LEU A 202 -14.60 1.42 46.30
C LEU A 202 -15.85 2.24 46.64
N ILE A 203 -16.82 2.31 45.72
CA ILE A 203 -18.09 3.01 45.98
C ILE A 203 -18.86 2.32 47.10
N GLN A 204 -18.87 0.99 47.14
CA GLN A 204 -19.53 0.25 48.22
C GLN A 204 -18.87 0.57 49.57
N ASP A 205 -17.54 0.59 49.65
CA ASP A 205 -16.80 0.90 50.88
C ASP A 205 -17.10 2.31 51.43
N PHE A 206 -17.45 3.28 50.57
CA PHE A 206 -17.85 4.63 50.99
C PHE A 206 -19.33 4.78 51.37
N LEU A 207 -20.18 3.83 50.97
CA LEU A 207 -21.62 3.84 51.27
C LEU A 207 -21.97 3.09 52.57
N PHE A 208 -20.99 2.45 53.21
CA PHE A 208 -21.06 1.84 54.55
C PHE A 208 -20.25 2.63 55.58
#